data_AF-A0A5J5DIB8-F1
#
_entry.id   AF-A0A5J5DIB8-F1
#
_cell.length_a   1.000
_cell.length_b   1.000
_cell.length_c   1.000
_cell.angle_alpha   90.00
_cell.angle_beta   90.00
_cell.angle_gamma   90.00
#
_symmetry.space_group_name_H-M   'P 1'
#
loop_
_entity.id
_entity.type
_entity.pdbx_description
1 polymer ?
#
loop_
_entity_poly.entity_id
_entity_poly.type
_entity_poly.pdbx_seq_one_letter_code
_entity_poly.pdbx_strand_id
1 'polypeptide(L)'
;MEVLPCARVAHIERTKKPYNNDIDYYAKRNALRAAEVWMDEYKSHVYMAWNIPMNNPGVDFGDVSERLALRKRLQCRSFRWYLEHVYPEMRIYNNTITYGEVRNSKASGYCLDQGAEDDDKAILYPCHGMSSQ
;
A
#
# COMPACT_ATOMS: atom_id res chain seq x y z
N MET A 1 -7.48 11.74 -16.29
CA MET A 1 -6.07 11.32 -16.44
C MET A 1 -5.98 10.63 -17.77
N GLU A 2 -5.01 10.98 -18.60
CA GLU A 2 -4.95 10.50 -19.98
C GLU A 2 -3.51 10.12 -20.31
N VAL A 3 -3.34 9.07 -21.10
CA VAL A 3 -2.05 8.68 -21.69
C VAL A 3 -2.19 8.92 -23.19
N LEU A 4 -1.31 9.76 -23.76
CA LEU A 4 -1.34 10.11 -25.18
C LEU A 4 -0.34 9.24 -25.96
N PRO A 5 -0.78 8.26 -26.76
CA PRO A 5 0.13 7.31 -27.43
C PRO A 5 1.09 7.97 -28.44
N CYS A 6 0.74 9.16 -28.93
CA CYS A 6 1.56 9.93 -29.87
C CYS A 6 2.68 10.74 -29.19
N ALA A 7 2.57 11.03 -27.89
CA ALA A 7 3.60 11.74 -27.13
C ALA A 7 4.57 10.73 -26.52
N ARG A 8 5.81 10.70 -27.01
CA ARG A 8 6.80 9.70 -26.60
C ARG A 8 7.95 10.33 -25.82
N VAL A 9 8.18 9.84 -24.61
CA VAL A 9 9.32 10.19 -23.76
C VAL A 9 9.93 8.90 -23.26
N ALA A 10 11.25 8.73 -23.44
CA ALA A 10 11.97 7.58 -22.91
C ALA A 10 12.34 7.82 -21.44
N HIS A 11 12.11 6.83 -20.59
CA HIS A 11 12.53 6.83 -19.20
C HIS A 11 13.49 5.66 -18.95
N ILE A 12 14.63 5.93 -18.33
CA ILE A 12 15.57 4.89 -17.90
C ILE A 12 15.18 4.47 -16.49
N GLU A 13 14.49 3.34 -16.38
CA GLU A 13 14.12 2.76 -15.09
C GLU A 13 15.36 2.30 -14.31
N ARG A 14 15.32 2.48 -13.00
CA ARG A 14 16.42 2.13 -12.09
C ARG A 14 15.88 1.31 -10.94
N THR A 15 16.53 0.20 -10.66
CA THR A 15 16.25 -0.68 -9.52
C THR A 15 16.64 -0.05 -8.18
N LYS A 16 17.66 0.82 -8.15
CA LYS A 16 18.12 1.52 -6.93
C LYS A 16 18.17 3.03 -7.14
N LYS A 17 17.72 3.81 -6.16
CA LYS A 17 17.88 5.27 -6.18
C LYS A 17 19.25 5.64 -5.61
N PRO A 18 20.09 6.41 -6.32
CA PRO A 18 21.46 6.69 -5.91
C PRO A 18 21.58 7.78 -4.82
N TYR A 19 20.51 8.51 -4.52
CA TYR A 19 20.53 9.71 -3.69
C TYR A 19 19.88 9.53 -2.31
N ASN A 20 19.27 8.38 -2.03
CA ASN A 20 18.63 8.13 -0.74
C ASN A 20 18.73 6.64 -0.39
N ASN A 21 19.27 6.36 0.80
CA ASN A 21 19.40 5.00 1.31
C ASN A 21 18.18 4.56 2.14
N ASP A 22 17.34 5.50 2.59
CA ASP A 22 16.14 5.24 3.39
C ASP A 22 14.87 5.61 2.62
N ILE A 23 14.68 4.96 1.47
CA ILE A 23 13.50 5.21 0.62
C ILE A 23 12.23 4.67 1.27
N ASP A 24 12.35 3.57 2.03
CA ASP A 24 11.22 2.85 2.62
C ASP A 24 10.45 3.73 3.61
N TYR A 25 11.15 4.40 4.54
CA TYR A 25 10.50 5.30 5.48
C TYR A 25 9.72 6.43 4.77
N TYR A 26 10.35 7.12 3.82
CA TYR A 26 9.69 8.22 3.12
C TYR A 26 8.57 7.75 2.18
N ALA A 27 8.70 6.57 1.58
CA ALA A 27 7.65 5.97 0.76
C ALA A 27 6.41 5.68 1.62
N LYS A 28 6.58 5.00 2.75
CA LYS A 28 5.51 4.74 3.73
C LYS A 28 4.89 6.04 4.21
N ARG A 29 5.71 7.00 4.64
CA ARG A 29 5.27 8.31 5.11
C ARG A 29 4.40 9.03 4.08
N ASN A 30 4.85 9.10 2.83
CA ASN A 30 4.14 9.83 1.78
C ASN A 30 2.88 9.09 1.31
N ALA A 31 2.91 7.75 1.28
CA ALA A 31 1.74 6.92 1.00
C ALA A 31 0.65 7.13 2.06
N LEU A 32 1.02 7.13 3.36
CA LEU A 32 0.08 7.40 4.45
C LEU A 32 -0.52 8.81 4.35
N ARG A 33 0.27 9.84 4.02
CA ARG A 33 -0.27 11.20 3.81
C ARG A 33 -1.32 11.25 2.69
N ALA A 34 -1.08 10.53 1.60
CA ALA A 34 -2.06 10.45 0.51
C ALA A 34 -3.32 9.70 0.96
N ALA A 35 -3.15 8.58 1.66
CA ALA A 35 -4.24 7.75 2.15
C ALA A 35 -5.15 8.52 3.13
N GLU A 36 -4.57 9.19 4.12
CA GLU A 36 -5.29 9.98 5.12
C GLU A 36 -6.09 11.14 4.52
N VAL A 37 -5.63 11.70 3.40
CA VAL A 37 -6.31 12.84 2.76
C VAL A 37 -7.37 12.38 1.77
N TRP A 38 -7.10 11.34 0.98
CA TRP A 38 -7.86 11.04 -0.24
C TRP A 38 -8.62 9.72 -0.22
N MET A 39 -8.25 8.75 0.62
CA MET A 39 -8.75 7.37 0.52
C MET A 39 -9.89 7.02 1.46
N ASP A 40 -10.38 7.96 2.28
CA ASP A 40 -11.52 7.76 3.18
C ASP A 40 -11.35 6.46 4.03
N GLU A 41 -12.36 5.60 4.10
CA GLU A 41 -12.31 4.29 4.78
C GLU A 41 -11.33 3.29 4.14
N TYR A 42 -11.02 3.45 2.86
CA TYR A 42 -10.13 2.58 2.09
C TYR A 42 -8.65 2.78 2.42
N LYS A 43 -8.31 3.82 3.20
CA LYS A 43 -6.95 4.00 3.71
C LYS A 43 -6.45 2.76 4.46
N SER A 44 -7.36 2.01 5.10
CA SER A 44 -7.08 0.73 5.76
C SER A 44 -6.32 -0.26 4.87
N HIS A 45 -6.58 -0.27 3.56
CA HIS A 45 -5.84 -1.12 2.61
C HIS A 45 -4.37 -0.70 2.45
N VAL A 46 -4.06 0.59 2.55
CA VAL A 46 -2.67 1.09 2.53
C VAL A 46 -1.96 0.66 3.81
N TYR A 47 -2.61 0.79 4.97
CA TYR A 47 -2.04 0.30 6.23
C TYR A 47 -1.74 -1.20 6.17
N MET A 48 -2.68 -2.01 5.66
CA MET A 48 -2.47 -3.45 5.48
C MET A 48 -1.34 -3.77 4.48
N ALA A 49 -1.32 -3.11 3.32
CA ALA A 49 -0.30 -3.35 2.29
C ALA A 49 1.13 -3.07 2.77
N TRP A 50 1.31 -2.04 3.61
CA TRP A 50 2.62 -1.71 4.18
C TRP A 50 2.91 -2.43 5.51
N ASN A 51 2.02 -3.32 5.96
CA ASN A 51 2.07 -3.98 7.26
C ASN A 51 2.23 -2.97 8.43
N ILE A 52 1.48 -1.86 8.35
CA ILE A 52 1.49 -0.77 9.34
C ILE A 52 0.26 -0.92 10.23
N PRO A 53 0.41 -1.04 11.56
CA PRO A 53 -0.71 -1.05 12.49
C PRO A 53 -1.55 0.23 12.39
N MET A 54 -2.87 0.09 12.34
CA MET A 54 -3.77 1.25 12.33
C MET A 54 -3.67 2.07 13.63
N ASN A 55 -3.48 1.37 14.75
CA ASN A 55 -3.25 1.95 16.06
C ASN A 55 -1.74 1.98 16.32
N ASN A 56 -1.19 3.17 16.58
CA ASN A 56 0.24 3.39 16.77
C ASN A 56 1.08 2.92 15.55
N PRO A 57 0.99 3.61 14.40
CA PRO A 57 1.59 3.16 13.15
C PRO A 57 3.13 3.15 13.15
N GLY A 58 3.79 3.73 14.14
CA GLY A 58 5.26 3.83 14.20
C GLY A 58 5.89 4.73 13.12
N VAL A 59 5.09 5.22 12.17
CA VAL A 59 5.48 6.14 11.11
C VAL A 59 4.77 7.48 11.33
N ASP A 60 5.54 8.52 11.65
CA ASP A 60 5.03 9.88 11.71
C ASP A 60 4.85 10.47 10.29
N PHE A 61 3.61 10.47 9.82
CA PHE A 61 3.24 11.07 8.54
C PHE A 61 2.99 12.58 8.62
N GLY A 62 3.06 13.18 9.82
CA GLY A 62 2.90 14.61 10.08
C GLY A 62 1.48 15.15 9.83
N ASP A 63 1.29 16.45 10.07
CA ASP A 63 -0.02 17.09 9.87
C ASP A 63 -0.46 17.12 8.40
N VAL A 64 -1.74 16.84 8.17
CA VAL A 64 -2.43 16.86 6.88
C VAL A 64 -3.68 17.76 6.87
N SER A 65 -3.91 18.53 7.94
CA SER A 65 -5.07 19.41 8.14
C SER A 65 -5.31 20.35 6.96
N GLU A 66 -4.27 21.00 6.44
CA GLU A 66 -4.37 21.90 5.28
C GLU A 66 -4.85 21.18 4.01
N ARG A 67 -4.43 19.93 3.81
CA ARG A 67 -4.81 19.12 2.65
C ARG A 67 -6.26 18.66 2.77
N LEU A 68 -6.70 18.30 3.97
CA LEU A 68 -8.12 18.03 4.26
C LEU A 68 -8.98 19.28 4.02
N ALA A 69 -8.53 20.44 4.49
CA ALA A 69 -9.22 21.71 4.25
C ALA A 69 -9.30 22.04 2.75
N LEU A 70 -8.23 21.79 1.99
CA LEU A 70 -8.24 21.95 0.54
C LEU A 70 -9.27 21.03 -0.13
N ARG A 71 -9.28 19.73 0.22
CA ARG A 71 -10.24 18.75 -0.30
C ARG A 71 -11.68 19.21 -0.06
N LYS A 72 -11.97 19.74 1.13
CA LYS A 72 -13.28 20.31 1.49
C LYS A 72 -13.63 21.55 0.67
N ARG A 73 -12.70 22.50 0.53
CA ARG A 73 -12.91 23.74 -0.25
C ARG A 73 -13.20 23.47 -1.73
N LEU A 74 -12.52 22.48 -2.31
CA LEU A 74 -12.70 22.09 -3.70
C LEU A 74 -13.91 21.17 -3.93
N GLN A 75 -14.65 20.81 -2.87
CA GLN A 75 -15.82 19.93 -2.93
C GLN A 75 -15.52 18.61 -3.67
N CYS A 76 -14.35 18.04 -3.41
CA CYS A 76 -13.91 16.80 -4.06
C CYS A 76 -14.86 15.65 -3.74
N ARG A 77 -15.00 14.72 -4.69
CA ARG A 77 -15.78 13.48 -4.50
C ARG A 77 -15.09 12.54 -3.48
N SER A 78 -15.85 11.56 -3.00
CA SER A 78 -15.33 10.50 -2.12
C SER A 78 -14.44 9.52 -2.89
N PHE A 79 -13.60 8.76 -2.18
CA PHE A 79 -12.81 7.69 -2.78
C PHE A 79 -13.69 6.56 -3.30
N ARG A 80 -14.83 6.29 -2.64
CA ARG A 80 -15.85 5.37 -3.16
C ARG A 80 -16.31 5.76 -4.56
N TRP A 81 -16.60 7.06 -4.78
CA TRP A 81 -16.98 7.55 -6.11
C TRP A 81 -15.87 7.31 -7.13
N TYR A 82 -14.60 7.52 -6.74
CA TYR A 82 -13.45 7.24 -7.59
C TYR A 82 -13.38 5.75 -7.99
N LEU A 83 -13.54 4.83 -7.04
CA LEU A 83 -13.56 3.39 -7.34
C LEU A 83 -14.75 3.00 -8.22
N GLU A 84 -15.92 3.59 -8.02
CA GLU A 84 -17.12 3.25 -8.80
C GLU A 84 -17.12 3.85 -10.23
N HIS A 85 -16.46 4.99 -10.45
CA HIS A 85 -16.60 5.76 -11.71
C HIS A 85 -15.29 5.99 -12.47
N VAL A 86 -14.14 5.92 -11.81
CA VAL A 86 -12.82 6.18 -12.41
C VAL A 86 -12.00 4.90 -12.53
N TYR A 87 -12.06 4.01 -11.52
CA TYR A 87 -11.29 2.75 -11.54
C TYR A 87 -12.12 1.53 -11.08
N PRO A 88 -13.22 1.20 -11.79
CA PRO A 88 -14.16 0.13 -11.40
C PRO A 88 -13.60 -1.29 -11.47
N GLU A 89 -12.54 -1.51 -12.23
CA GLU A 89 -11.83 -2.79 -12.32
C GLU A 89 -10.95 -3.09 -11.08
N MET A 90 -10.72 -2.10 -10.21
CA MET A 90 -10.01 -2.29 -8.95
C MET A 90 -10.82 -3.22 -8.03
N ARG A 91 -10.21 -4.32 -7.60
CA ARG A 91 -10.80 -5.21 -6.61
C ARG A 91 -10.85 -4.54 -5.23
N ILE A 92 -12.01 -4.60 -4.58
CA ILE A 92 -12.24 -4.03 -3.25
C ILE A 92 -12.44 -5.15 -2.22
N TYR A 93 -11.78 -5.04 -1.06
CA TYR A 93 -11.85 -6.03 0.03
C TYR A 93 -12.64 -5.51 1.24
N ASN A 94 -13.97 -5.46 1.13
CA ASN A 94 -14.82 -4.84 2.16
C ASN A 94 -15.01 -5.68 3.45
N ASN A 95 -14.68 -6.98 3.43
CA ASN A 95 -14.99 -7.93 4.52
C ASN A 95 -13.75 -8.75 4.92
N THR A 96 -12.60 -8.10 5.06
CA THR A 96 -11.37 -8.77 5.47
C THR A 96 -11.50 -9.23 6.93
N ILE A 97 -11.63 -10.54 7.14
CA ILE A 97 -11.76 -11.14 8.50
C ILE A 97 -10.42 -11.07 9.23
N THR A 98 -9.33 -11.36 8.52
CA THR A 98 -7.98 -11.37 9.06
C THR A 98 -6.99 -11.02 7.95
N TYR A 99 -5.87 -10.43 8.32
CA TYR A 99 -4.71 -10.16 7.46
C TYR A 99 -3.44 -10.36 8.29
N GLY A 100 -2.33 -10.63 7.62
CA GLY A 100 -1.04 -10.89 8.25
C GLY A 100 -0.47 -12.23 7.80
N GLU A 101 0.27 -12.89 8.70
CA GLU A 101 0.97 -14.14 8.41
C GLU A 101 0.19 -15.38 8.87
N VAL A 102 0.32 -16.48 8.12
CA VAL A 102 -0.28 -17.76 8.47
C VAL A 102 0.78 -18.64 9.14
N ARG A 103 0.69 -18.80 10.46
CA ARG A 103 1.65 -19.56 11.27
C ARG A 103 1.33 -21.05 11.32
N ASN A 104 2.34 -21.90 11.17
CA ASN A 104 2.20 -23.35 11.29
C ASN A 104 2.16 -23.78 12.76
N SER A 105 1.10 -24.46 13.18
CA SER A 105 0.93 -24.92 14.58
C SER A 105 1.80 -26.13 14.95
N LYS A 106 2.34 -26.87 13.97
CA LYS A 106 3.20 -28.04 14.16
C LYS A 106 4.68 -27.73 14.00
N ALA A 107 5.02 -26.63 13.34
CA ALA A 107 6.38 -26.16 13.15
C ALA A 107 6.52 -24.73 13.70
N SER A 108 6.81 -24.64 15.01
CA SER A 108 6.93 -23.34 15.69
C SER A 108 7.97 -22.45 15.03
N GLY A 109 7.62 -21.19 14.78
CA GLY A 109 8.48 -20.21 14.12
C GLY A 109 8.44 -20.23 12.59
N TYR A 110 7.65 -21.12 11.97
CA TYR A 110 7.48 -21.19 10.52
C TYR A 110 6.10 -20.68 10.07
N CYS A 111 6.11 -19.94 8.97
CA CYS A 111 4.95 -19.36 8.32
C CYS A 111 4.80 -19.91 6.90
N LEU A 112 3.57 -19.90 6.38
CA LEU A 112 3.31 -20.09 4.96
C LEU A 112 3.94 -18.92 4.18
N ASP A 113 4.66 -19.25 3.12
CA ASP A 113 5.39 -18.30 2.28
C ASP A 113 5.21 -18.69 0.80
N GLN A 114 5.16 -17.71 -0.11
CA GLN A 114 5.05 -17.94 -1.55
C GLN A 114 6.27 -18.69 -2.10
N GLY A 115 7.45 -18.54 -1.51
CA GLY A 115 8.68 -19.09 -2.02
C GLY A 115 9.23 -18.31 -3.22
N ALA A 116 9.98 -18.98 -4.09
CA ALA A 116 10.54 -18.34 -5.28
C ALA A 116 9.42 -18.04 -6.29
N GLU A 117 9.48 -16.87 -6.94
CA GLU A 117 8.49 -16.44 -7.95
C GLU A 117 8.32 -17.47 -9.09
N ASP A 118 9.37 -18.24 -9.40
CA ASP A 118 9.39 -19.19 -10.51
C ASP A 118 8.89 -20.62 -10.17
N ASP A 119 8.65 -20.96 -8.90
CA ASP A 119 8.36 -22.35 -8.50
C ASP A 119 6.87 -22.64 -8.25
N ASP A 120 5.96 -21.66 -8.33
CA ASP A 120 4.48 -21.80 -8.15
C ASP A 120 4.03 -22.63 -6.91
N LYS A 121 4.95 -22.93 -5.99
CA LYS A 121 4.76 -23.81 -4.84
C LYS A 121 5.05 -23.03 -3.59
N ALA A 122 4.01 -22.86 -2.77
CA ALA A 122 4.17 -22.31 -1.44
C ALA A 122 5.08 -23.22 -0.58
N ILE A 123 5.88 -22.58 0.26
CA ILE A 123 6.84 -23.23 1.16
C ILE A 123 6.52 -22.91 2.62
N LEU A 124 7.19 -23.61 3.53
CA LEU A 124 7.31 -23.18 4.93
C LEU A 124 8.63 -22.44 5.09
N TYR A 125 8.57 -21.21 5.59
CA TYR A 125 9.74 -20.36 5.79
C TYR A 125 9.73 -19.72 7.19
N PRO A 126 10.88 -19.39 7.80
CA PRO A 126 10.89 -18.71 9.10
C PRO A 126 10.06 -17.42 9.05
N CYS A 127 9.13 -17.25 10.00
CA CYS A 127 8.31 -16.06 10.08
C CYS A 127 9.20 -14.82 10.25
N HIS A 128 9.14 -13.89 9.30
CA HIS A 128 10.06 -12.75 9.23
C HIS A 128 9.36 -11.38 9.32
N GLY A 129 8.02 -11.33 9.25
CA GLY A 129 7.26 -10.08 9.35
C GLY A 129 7.65 -9.01 8.31
N MET A 130 8.20 -9.44 7.16
CA MET A 130 8.57 -8.54 6.06
C MET A 130 7.31 -8.03 5.36
N SER A 131 7.46 -7.02 4.49
CA SER A 131 6.37 -6.47 3.67
C SER A 131 5.59 -7.57 2.93
N SER A 132 4.33 -7.30 2.60
CA SER A 132 3.49 -8.24 1.86
C SER A 132 4.23 -8.78 0.64
N GLN A 133 4.28 -10.10 0.52
CA GLN A 133 4.53 -10.76 -0.76
C GLN A 133 3.39 -10.44 -1.73
#